data_AF-A0A6J5XBG1-F1
#
_entry.id   AF-A0A6J5XBG1-F1
#
_cell.length_a   1.000
_cell.length_b   1.000
_cell.length_c   1.000
_cell.angle_alpha   90.00
_cell.angle_beta   90.00
_cell.angle_gamma   90.00
#
_symmetry.space_group_name_H-M   'P 1'
#
loop_
_entity.id
_entity.type
_entity.pdbx_description
1 polymer ?
#
loop_
_entity_poly.entity_id
_entity_poly.type
_entity_poly.pdbx_seq_one_letter_code
_entity_poly.pdbx_strand_id
1 'polypeptide(L)'
;MDDCKYAFLIETYWFQLNLWNFREVKDMDSVPVLLYLILNVQDYGERFRGKTDQSGNQSTPFCNSYDDRNTMICACQPGMEGNPYLLQPCQGTQTESLLSGKKLR
;
A
#
# COMPACT_ATOMS: atom_id res chain seq x y z
N MET A 1 -18.33 15.85 -33.92
CA MET A 1 -18.17 14.90 -32.80
C MET A 1 -16.84 15.24 -32.17
N ASP A 2 -16.86 15.76 -30.95
CA ASP A 2 -15.63 16.10 -30.25
C ASP A 2 -14.82 14.82 -29.99
N ASP A 3 -13.53 14.87 -30.30
CA ASP A 3 -12.58 13.81 -29.95
C ASP A 3 -12.57 13.65 -28.43
N CYS A 4 -12.81 12.41 -27.96
CA CYS A 4 -12.71 12.09 -26.54
C CYS A 4 -11.27 12.33 -26.07
N LYS A 5 -11.11 13.17 -25.03
CA LYS A 5 -9.81 13.42 -24.40
C LYS A 5 -9.64 12.46 -23.22
N TYR A 6 -8.58 11.66 -23.27
CA TYR A 6 -8.25 10.69 -22.23
C TYR A 6 -7.09 11.19 -21.39
N ALA A 7 -7.17 10.98 -20.08
CA ALA A 7 -6.09 11.19 -19.13
C ALA A 7 -6.01 9.94 -18.23
N PHE A 8 -4.80 9.47 -17.97
CA PHE A 8 -4.54 8.30 -17.14
C PHE A 8 -3.28 8.52 -16.30
N LEU A 9 -3.23 7.83 -15.16
CA LEU A 9 -2.06 7.73 -14.31
C LEU A 9 -1.44 6.35 -14.57
N ILE A 10 -0.12 6.29 -14.75
CA ILE A 10 0.58 5.07 -15.15
C ILE A 10 1.96 5.05 -14.51
N GLU A 11 2.46 3.85 -14.21
CA GLU A 11 3.83 3.66 -13.73
C GLU A 11 4.82 3.99 -14.86
N THR A 12 5.70 4.96 -14.60
CA THR A 12 6.57 5.58 -15.61
C THR A 12 7.53 4.58 -16.24
N TYR A 13 8.16 3.71 -15.44
CA TYR A 13 9.18 2.78 -15.94
C TYR A 13 8.56 1.69 -16.83
N TRP A 14 7.43 1.13 -16.38
CA TRP A 14 6.63 0.20 -17.15
C TRP A 14 6.16 0.81 -18.46
N PHE A 15 5.68 2.05 -18.45
CA PHE A 15 5.26 2.76 -19.66
C PHE A 15 6.41 2.87 -20.67
N GLN A 16 7.58 3.31 -20.23
CA GLN A 16 8.75 3.50 -21.10
C GLN A 16 9.30 2.20 -21.70
N LEU A 17 9.16 1.08 -20.99
CA LEU A 17 9.65 -0.22 -21.47
C LEU A 17 8.66 -0.96 -22.36
N ASN A 18 7.36 -0.78 -22.14
CA ASN A 18 6.32 -1.58 -22.79
C ASN A 18 5.62 -0.85 -23.93
N LEU A 19 5.58 0.49 -23.90
CA LEU A 19 4.82 1.28 -24.87
C LEU A 19 5.70 2.35 -25.52
N TRP A 20 5.60 2.44 -26.85
CA TRP A 20 6.22 3.52 -27.60
C TRP A 20 5.25 4.68 -27.86
N ASN A 21 3.94 4.41 -27.88
CA ASN A 21 2.91 5.41 -28.11
C ASN A 21 1.84 5.40 -27.01
N PHE A 22 1.60 6.56 -26.40
CA PHE A 22 0.59 6.73 -25.36
C PHE A 22 -0.84 6.41 -25.83
N ARG A 23 -1.12 6.47 -27.13
CA ARG A 23 -2.45 6.14 -27.67
C ARG A 23 -2.78 4.65 -27.54
N GLU A 24 -1.78 3.78 -27.42
CA GLU A 24 -2.00 2.33 -27.24
C GLU A 24 -2.68 2.03 -25.89
N VAL A 25 -2.54 2.92 -24.90
CA VAL A 25 -3.20 2.81 -23.59
C VAL A 25 -4.73 2.79 -23.70
N LYS A 26 -5.30 3.44 -24.73
CA LYS A 26 -6.77 3.52 -24.90
C LYS A 26 -7.42 2.15 -25.16
N ASP A 27 -6.63 1.21 -25.71
CA ASP A 27 -7.09 -0.11 -26.11
C ASP A 27 -6.74 -1.18 -25.05
N MET A 28 -6.18 -0.76 -23.91
CA MET A 28 -5.83 -1.63 -22.78
C MET A 28 -6.93 -1.64 -21.72
N ASP A 29 -7.26 -2.81 -21.18
CA ASP A 29 -8.24 -2.95 -20.11
C ASP A 29 -7.77 -2.30 -18.79
N SER A 30 -6.46 -2.33 -18.53
CA SER A 30 -5.86 -1.73 -17.33
C SER A 30 -4.37 -1.43 -17.56
N VAL A 31 -3.83 -0.50 -16.77
CA VAL A 31 -2.40 -0.18 -16.74
C VAL A 31 -1.90 -0.17 -15.30
N PRO A 32 -0.64 -0.57 -15.06
CA PRO A 32 -0.09 -0.55 -13.72
C PRO A 32 0.10 0.89 -13.23
N VAL A 33 -0.17 1.08 -11.95
CA VAL A 33 0.04 2.37 -11.26
C VAL A 33 0.88 2.10 -10.02
N LEU A 34 1.93 2.90 -9.84
CA LEU A 34 2.69 2.93 -8.60
C LEU A 34 2.34 4.19 -7.81
N LEU A 35 1.54 4.01 -6.76
CA LEU A 35 1.15 5.08 -5.84
C LEU A 35 2.06 5.06 -4.61
N TYR A 36 2.95 6.03 -4.54
CA TYR A 36 3.63 6.35 -3.28
C TYR A 36 2.70 7.20 -2.42
N LEU A 37 2.00 6.55 -1.50
CA LEU A 37 1.17 7.24 -0.51
C LEU A 37 2.07 7.76 0.61
N ILE A 38 2.15 9.07 0.74
CA ILE A 38 2.76 9.75 1.88
C ILE A 38 1.63 10.43 2.63
N LEU A 39 1.40 10.03 3.88
CA LEU A 39 0.44 10.69 4.74
C LEU A 39 1.13 11.75 5.58
N ASN A 40 0.41 12.85 5.84
CA ASN A 40 0.77 13.76 6.90
C ASN A 40 0.64 13.02 8.24
N VAL A 41 1.60 13.22 9.14
CA VAL A 41 1.60 12.63 10.49
C VAL A 41 0.28 12.90 11.24
N GLN A 42 -0.31 14.09 11.07
CA GLN A 42 -1.57 14.44 11.72
C GLN A 42 -2.74 13.61 11.16
N ASP A 43 -2.85 13.49 9.83
CA ASP A 43 -3.92 12.74 9.17
C ASP A 43 -3.87 11.25 9.50
N TYR A 44 -2.67 10.67 9.62
CA TYR A 44 -2.52 9.30 10.09
C TYR A 44 -2.93 9.17 11.56
N GLY A 45 -2.46 10.09 12.39
CA GLY A 45 -2.87 10.18 13.79
C GLY A 45 -4.39 10.16 13.92
N GLU A 46 -5.13 11.00 13.21
CA GLU A 46 -6.59 11.04 13.29
C GLU A 46 -7.28 9.79 12.73
N ARG A 47 -6.74 9.21 11.64
CA ARG A 47 -7.36 8.05 10.98
C ARG A 47 -7.16 6.74 11.74
N PHE A 48 -6.09 6.65 12.53
CA PHE A 48 -5.70 5.44 13.26
C PHE A 48 -5.72 5.59 14.80
N ARG A 49 -5.75 6.81 15.36
CA ARG A 49 -5.99 7.03 16.80
C ARG A 49 -7.41 6.59 17.15
N GLY A 50 -7.50 5.54 17.94
CA GLY A 50 -8.77 4.97 18.41
C GLY A 50 -9.13 3.61 17.79
N LYS A 51 -8.34 3.10 16.84
CA LYS A 51 -8.48 1.74 16.29
C LYS A 51 -7.28 0.82 16.55
N THR A 52 -6.36 1.22 17.41
CA THR A 52 -5.45 0.26 18.04
C THR A 52 -6.29 -0.57 19.00
N ASP A 53 -6.73 -1.75 18.56
CA ASP A 53 -7.14 -2.79 19.47
C ASP A 53 -6.04 -2.90 20.54
N GLN A 54 -6.41 -2.66 21.79
CA GLN A 54 -5.52 -2.78 22.96
C GLN A 54 -4.97 -4.21 23.13
N SER A 55 -5.37 -5.14 22.24
CA SER A 55 -4.91 -6.52 22.12
C SER A 55 -3.53 -6.68 21.48
N GLY A 56 -2.89 -5.62 20.94
CA GLY A 56 -1.58 -5.77 20.29
C GLY A 56 -1.67 -6.64 19.03
N ASN A 57 -2.70 -6.41 18.20
CA ASN A 57 -2.88 -7.17 16.96
C ASN A 57 -1.71 -6.87 15.99
N GLN A 58 -1.08 -7.96 15.53
CA GLN A 58 0.07 -7.97 14.61
C GLN A 58 -0.18 -7.14 13.33
N SER A 59 -1.44 -6.94 12.95
CA SER A 59 -1.84 -6.14 11.78
C SER A 59 -1.47 -4.66 11.81
N THR A 60 -0.94 -4.15 12.93
CA THR A 60 -0.55 -2.74 13.03
C THR A 60 0.78 -2.48 12.31
N PRO A 61 0.83 -1.57 11.32
CA PRO A 61 2.06 -1.28 10.59
C PRO A 61 3.04 -0.49 11.45
N PHE A 62 4.33 -0.68 11.18
CA PHE A 62 5.42 0.09 11.76
C PHE A 62 5.62 1.38 10.96
N CYS A 63 5.59 2.54 11.62
CA CYS A 63 5.66 3.84 10.96
C CYS A 63 6.76 4.73 11.54
N ASN A 64 7.54 5.35 10.66
CA ASN A 64 8.56 6.33 10.98
C ASN A 64 8.15 7.72 10.47
N SER A 65 8.25 8.73 11.34
CA SER A 65 8.12 10.13 10.94
C SER A 65 9.48 10.66 10.47
N TYR A 66 9.47 11.44 9.40
CA TYR A 66 10.63 12.21 8.95
C TYR A 66 10.35 13.69 9.19
N ASP A 67 11.14 14.30 10.08
CA ASP A 67 10.89 15.65 10.64
C ASP A 67 10.87 16.76 9.57
N ASP A 68 11.61 16.58 8.48
CA ASP A 68 11.81 17.63 7.47
C ASP A 68 10.53 18.02 6.71
N ARG A 69 9.47 17.19 6.71
CA ARG A 69 8.24 17.44 5.95
C ARG A 69 6.94 17.04 6.64
N ASN A 70 6.97 16.72 7.93
CA ASN A 70 5.81 16.18 8.64
C ASN A 70 5.21 14.94 7.93
N THR A 71 6.09 14.18 7.28
CA THR A 71 5.75 13.01 6.47
C THR A 71 5.97 11.75 7.27
N MET A 72 5.08 10.78 7.10
CA MET A 72 5.19 9.48 7.75
C MET A 72 5.24 8.35 6.73
N ILE A 73 6.18 7.44 6.90
CA ILE A 73 6.32 6.24 6.08
C ILE A 73 6.02 5.03 6.95
N CYS A 74 5.11 4.17 6.50
CA CYS A 74 4.73 2.94 7.16
C CYS A 74 5.11 1.71 6.35
N ALA A 75 5.41 0.62 7.05
CA ALA A 75 5.65 -0.70 6.48
C ALA A 75 4.97 -1.78 7.35
N CYS A 76 4.62 -2.91 6.74
CA CYS A 76 4.11 -4.06 7.49
C CYS A 76 5.22 -4.74 8.30
N GLN A 77 4.84 -5.37 9.41
CA GLN A 77 5.79 -6.17 10.19
C GLN A 77 6.30 -7.37 9.38
N PRO A 78 7.51 -7.89 9.69
CA PRO A 78 8.03 -9.09 9.06
C PRO A 78 7.02 -10.24 9.12
N GLY A 79 6.81 -10.95 8.01
CA GLY A 79 5.83 -12.05 7.90
C GLY A 79 4.40 -11.60 7.54
N MET A 80 4.20 -10.31 7.32
CA MET A 80 2.90 -9.75 6.94
C MET A 80 2.97 -8.99 5.62
N GLU A 81 1.85 -9.00 4.90
CA GLU A 81 1.70 -8.30 3.62
C GLU A 81 0.44 -7.44 3.62
N GLY A 82 0.44 -6.40 2.78
CA GLY A 82 -0.68 -5.48 2.66
C GLY A 82 -0.23 -4.05 2.41
N ASN A 83 -1.21 -3.15 2.33
CA ASN A 83 -0.96 -1.72 2.21
C ASN A 83 -1.10 -1.08 3.60
N PRO A 84 0.00 -0.65 4.23
CA PRO A 84 0.00 -0.16 5.61
C PRO A 84 -0.80 1.13 5.81
N TYR A 85 -1.29 1.76 4.74
CA TYR A 85 -2.11 2.97 4.79
C TYR A 85 -3.61 2.70 4.64
N LEU A 86 -4.03 1.43 4.51
CA LEU A 86 -5.44 1.04 4.46
C LEU A 86 -6.01 0.74 5.86
N LEU A 87 -7.35 0.73 5.97
CA LEU A 87 -8.06 0.46 7.22
C LEU A 87 -7.84 -0.97 7.76
N GLN A 88 -7.48 -1.91 6.89
CA GLN A 88 -6.96 -3.23 7.25
C GLN A 88 -5.53 -3.34 6.69
N PRO A 89 -4.53 -2.80 7.41
CA PRO A 89 -3.27 -2.41 6.79
C PRO A 89 -2.36 -3.58 6.46
N CYS A 90 -2.21 -4.54 7.39
CA CYS A 90 -1.33 -5.68 7.24
C CYS A 90 -2.05 -6.97 7.64
N GLN A 91 -1.97 -7.97 6.78
CA GLN A 91 -2.55 -9.29 7.00
C GLN A 91 -1.41 -10.31 7.15
N GLY A 92 -1.55 -11.22 8.12
CA GLY A 92 -0.57 -12.27 8.34
C GLY A 92 -0.55 -13.23 7.16
N THR A 93 0.64 -13.60 6.70
CA THR A 93 0.78 -14.77 5.84
C THR A 93 0.40 -16.00 6.68
N GLN A 94 -0.48 -16.87 6.17
CA GLN A 94 -1.03 -18.03 6.92
C GLN A 94 0.05 -19.07 7.34
N THR A 95 1.33 -18.79 7.12
CA THR A 95 2.47 -19.65 7.45
C THR A 95 2.78 -19.72 8.95
N GLU A 96 2.46 -18.70 9.77
CA GLU A 96 2.72 -18.76 11.22
C GLU A 96 1.67 -19.57 11.99
N SER A 97 0.43 -19.64 11.50
CA SER A 97 -0.65 -20.44 12.10
C SER A 97 -0.37 -21.94 12.03
N LEU A 98 0.44 -22.39 11.06
CA LEU A 98 0.85 -23.79 10.90
C LEU A 98 2.07 -24.16 11.77
N LEU A 99 2.86 -23.18 12.21
CA LEU A 99 4.04 -23.42 13.08
C LEU A 99 3.69 -23.43 14.57
N SER A 100 2.64 -22.72 14.99
CA SER A 100 2.18 -22.74 16.38
C SER A 100 1.50 -24.07 16.79
N GLY A 101 1.11 -24.90 15.82
CA GLY A 101 0.36 -26.15 16.04
C GLY A 101 1.16 -27.43 16.24
N LYS A 102 2.50 -27.44 16.07
CA LYS A 102 3.31 -28.65 16.28
C LYS A 102 4.07 -28.62 17.60
N LYS A 103 3.33 -28.80 18.69
CA LYS A 103 3.90 -29.25 19.97
C LYS A 103 4.24 -30.74 19.83
N LEU A 104 5.48 -31.05 19.44
CA LEU A 104 6.02 -32.40 19.51
C LEU A 104 6.10 -32.79 20.99
N ARG A 105 5.47 -33.93 21.32
CA ARG A 105 5.57 -34.63 22.61
C ARG A 105 7.01 -35.01 22.92
#